data_AF-A0A8H3JA59-F1
#
_entry.id   AF-A0A8H3JA59-F1
#
_cell.length_a   1.000
_cell.length_b   1.000
_cell.length_c   1.000
_cell.angle_alpha   90.00
_cell.angle_beta   90.00
_cell.angle_gamma   90.00
#
_symmetry.space_group_name_H-M   'P 1'
#
loop_
_entity.id
_entity.type
_entity.pdbx_description
1 polymer ?
#
loop_
_entity_poly.entity_id
_entity_poly.type
_entity_poly.pdbx_seq_one_letter_code
_entity_poly.pdbx_strand_id
1 'polypeptide(L)'
;MLGLIFSSSVQLVVFGMAGAILAGTAVKSLGYPTPEQDPATELTTTSYRATVARKIYFIVNLMQIVALSFIKSSCVLFYRRVFRTGVSKAIDRSLLALLAIIVLWGVAFFITFLSLCGSHVDYAWSTVANELKCASTTMADQALSISDVITDLMILIFPMPLVTIIDIYRTESY
;
A
#
# COMPACT_ATOMS: atom_id res chain seq x y z
N MET A 1 -21.74 -6.83 7.27
CA MET A 1 -21.12 -6.12 8.41
C MET A 1 -19.62 -5.92 8.19
N LEU A 2 -18.82 -6.98 8.03
CA LEU A 2 -17.36 -6.86 7.82
C LEU A 2 -16.94 -5.93 6.67
N GLY A 3 -17.54 -6.07 5.48
CA GLY A 3 -17.17 -5.22 4.32
C GLY A 3 -17.46 -3.72 4.49
N LEU A 4 -18.46 -3.35 5.30
CA LEU A 4 -18.74 -1.94 5.63
C LEU A 4 -17.66 -1.39 6.56
N ILE A 5 -17.22 -2.18 7.54
CA ILE A 5 -16.14 -1.81 8.47
C ILE A 5 -14.84 -1.58 7.68
N PHE A 6 -14.49 -2.47 6.75
CA PHE A 6 -13.31 -2.29 5.90
C PHE A 6 -13.39 -1.02 5.05
N SER A 7 -14.55 -0.73 4.46
CA SER A 7 -14.74 0.47 3.64
C SER A 7 -14.60 1.76 4.45
N SER A 8 -15.19 1.83 5.65
CA SER A 8 -15.06 2.99 6.53
C SER A 8 -13.63 3.18 7.04
N SER A 9 -12.93 2.09 7.38
CA SER A 9 -11.53 2.14 7.82
C SER A 9 -10.59 2.66 6.73
N VAL A 10 -10.80 2.26 5.47
CA VAL A 10 -10.01 2.76 4.33
C VAL A 10 -10.13 4.28 4.18
N GLN A 11 -11.36 4.82 4.30
CA GLN A 11 -11.59 6.26 4.17
C GLN A 11 -10.82 7.06 5.23
N LEU A 12 -10.81 6.58 6.48
CA LEU A 12 -10.06 7.22 7.56
C LEU A 12 -8.56 7.30 7.26
N VAL A 13 -7.98 6.21 6.75
CA VAL A 13 -6.55 6.18 6.39
C VAL A 13 -6.26 7.14 5.23
N VAL A 14 -7.12 7.17 4.21
CA VAL A 14 -6.94 8.07 3.05
C VAL A 14 -7.07 9.54 3.44
N PHE A 15 -8.03 9.89 4.29
CA PHE A 15 -8.13 11.26 4.81
C PHE A 15 -6.92 11.65 5.67
N GLY A 16 -6.36 10.71 6.44
CA GLY A 16 -5.11 10.90 7.17
C GLY A 16 -3.93 11.23 6.25
N MET A 17 -3.77 10.47 5.16
CA MET A 17 -2.73 10.73 4.14
C MET A 17 -2.91 12.10 3.48
N ALA A 18 -4.15 12.43 3.08
CA ALA A 18 -4.45 13.73 2.49
C ALA A 18 -4.10 14.89 3.44
N GLY A 19 -4.44 14.77 4.72
CA GLY A 19 -4.09 15.75 5.74
C GLY A 19 -2.57 15.93 5.91
N ALA A 20 -1.81 14.83 5.94
CA ALA A 20 -0.35 14.87 6.06
C ALA A 20 0.31 15.57 4.86
N ILE A 21 -0.19 15.32 3.64
CA ILE A 21 0.31 15.97 2.42
C ILE A 21 -0.01 17.46 2.44
N LEU A 22 -1.25 17.85 2.80
CA LEU A 22 -1.66 19.25 2.91
C LEU A 22 -0.85 20.01 3.97
N ALA A 23 -0.52 19.37 5.09
CA ALA A 23 0.38 19.96 6.08
C ALA A 23 1.80 20.20 5.52
N GLY A 24 2.31 19.26 4.71
CA GLY A 24 3.62 19.41 4.06
C GLY A 24 3.67 20.51 3.00
N THR A 25 2.60 20.70 2.24
CA THR A 25 2.52 21.83 1.29
C THR A 25 2.44 23.17 2.02
N ALA A 26 1.69 23.24 3.14
CA ALA A 26 1.61 24.45 3.96
C ALA A 26 2.97 24.90 4.53
N VAL A 27 3.84 23.95 4.89
CA VAL A 27 5.21 24.23 5.40
C VAL A 27 6.23 24.46 4.28
N LYS A 28 5.79 24.46 3.02
CA LYS A 28 6.63 24.55 1.81
C LYS A 28 7.70 23.45 1.74
N SER A 29 7.43 22.28 2.33
CA SER A 29 8.33 21.12 2.29
C SER A 29 8.03 20.20 1.10
N LEU A 30 6.80 20.21 0.60
CA LEU A 30 6.36 19.39 -0.55
C LEU A 30 5.95 20.29 -1.72
N GLY A 31 6.41 19.96 -2.94
CA GLY A 31 6.03 20.66 -4.17
C GLY A 31 6.74 22.00 -4.43
N TYR A 32 7.76 22.34 -3.65
CA TYR A 32 8.57 23.56 -3.81
C TYR A 32 10.03 23.22 -4.15
N PRO A 33 10.77 24.10 -4.85
CA PRO A 33 12.18 23.88 -5.16
C PRO A 33 13.02 23.65 -3.90
N THR A 34 13.89 22.64 -3.95
CA THR A 34 14.88 22.41 -2.91
C THR A 34 15.81 23.62 -2.85
N PRO A 35 16.08 24.21 -1.66
CA PRO A 35 17.02 25.32 -1.54
C PRO A 35 18.40 24.87 -2.05
N GLU A 36 19.08 25.75 -2.78
CA GLU A 36 20.43 25.49 -3.30
C GLU A 36 21.40 25.25 -2.15
N GLN A 37 22.17 24.17 -2.23
CA GLN A 37 22.87 23.57 -1.11
C GLN A 37 24.36 23.44 -1.47
N ASP A 38 25.25 23.99 -0.65
CA ASP A 38 26.70 23.98 -0.92
C ASP A 38 27.24 22.53 -0.97
N PRO A 39 28.02 22.16 -2.01
CA PRO A 39 28.45 20.77 -2.24
C PRO A 39 29.31 20.19 -1.10
N ALA A 40 29.96 21.04 -0.30
CA ALA A 40 30.74 20.63 0.86
C ALA A 40 29.89 20.29 2.10
N THR A 41 28.64 20.75 2.16
CA THR A 41 27.77 20.62 3.34
C THR A 41 26.52 19.79 3.07
N GLU A 42 26.20 19.44 1.81
CA GLU A 42 25.00 18.67 1.43
C GLU A 42 24.75 17.39 2.25
N LEU A 43 25.80 16.67 2.64
CA LEU A 43 25.67 15.42 3.39
C LEU A 43 25.35 15.63 4.88
N THR A 44 25.66 16.80 5.43
CA THR A 44 25.57 17.10 6.88
C THR A 44 24.51 18.14 7.22
N THR A 45 24.22 19.10 6.33
CA THR A 45 23.13 20.08 6.53
C THR A 45 21.80 19.47 6.16
N THR A 46 21.01 19.16 7.18
CA THR A 46 19.61 18.80 7.01
C THR A 46 18.77 20.07 7.11
N SER A 47 18.18 20.53 6.00
CA SER A 47 17.21 21.62 6.08
C SER A 47 15.96 21.12 6.81
N TYR A 48 15.38 21.96 7.67
CA TYR A 48 14.13 21.64 8.39
C TYR A 48 13.03 21.16 7.43
N ARG A 49 12.94 21.78 6.25
CA ARG A 49 11.99 21.41 5.19
C ARG A 49 12.23 20.00 4.65
N ALA A 50 13.48 19.60 4.43
CA ALA A 50 13.82 18.25 3.96
C ALA A 50 13.51 17.16 5.00
N THR A 51 13.74 17.43 6.28
CA THR A 51 13.38 16.50 7.36
C THR A 51 11.86 16.34 7.46
N VAL A 52 11.10 17.43 7.38
CA VAL A 52 9.63 17.37 7.38
C VAL A 52 9.10 16.59 6.17
N ALA A 53 9.64 16.85 4.97
CA ALA A 53 9.26 16.11 3.76
C ALA A 53 9.50 14.60 3.91
N ARG A 54 10.68 14.19 4.41
CA ARG A 54 11.02 12.77 4.63
C ARG A 54 10.12 12.10 5.68
N LYS A 55 9.77 12.80 6.76
CA LYS A 55 8.78 12.31 7.73
C LYS A 55 7.41 12.08 7.11
N ILE A 56 6.94 13.03 6.30
CA ILE A 56 5.65 12.90 5.63
C ILE A 56 5.67 11.74 4.64
N TYR A 57 6.73 11.60 3.84
CA TYR A 57 6.89 10.50 2.90
C TYR A 57 6.85 9.14 3.60
N PHE A 58 7.58 9.00 4.71
CA PHE A 58 7.58 7.79 5.52
C PHE A 58 6.19 7.42 6.05
N ILE A 59 5.46 8.40 6.61
CA ILE A 59 4.10 8.19 7.14
C ILE A 59 3.13 7.83 6.01
N VAL A 60 3.18 8.55 4.89
CA VAL A 60 2.31 8.30 3.74
C VAL A 60 2.56 6.91 3.17
N ASN A 61 3.82 6.48 3.02
CA ASN A 61 4.13 5.14 2.53
C ASN A 61 3.57 4.03 3.44
N LEU A 62 3.73 4.16 4.76
CA LEU A 62 3.16 3.18 5.71
C LEU A 62 1.62 3.16 5.65
N MET A 63 0.98 4.33 5.62
CA MET A 63 -0.48 4.43 5.51
C MET A 63 -0.99 3.88 4.17
N GLN A 64 -0.26 4.09 3.09
CA GLN A 64 -0.60 3.60 1.76
C GLN A 64 -0.60 2.07 1.71
N ILE A 65 0.40 1.40 2.27
CA ILE A 65 0.46 -0.09 2.31
C ILE A 65 -0.77 -0.64 3.03
N VAL A 66 -1.14 -0.03 4.15
CA VAL A 66 -2.32 -0.42 4.94
C VAL A 66 -3.60 -0.17 4.13
N ALA A 67 -3.74 0.99 3.49
CA ALA A 67 -4.90 1.31 2.67
C ALA A 67 -5.07 0.33 1.49
N LEU A 68 -3.99 0.03 0.75
CA LEU A 68 -3.99 -0.91 -0.37
C LEU A 68 -4.40 -2.32 0.08
N SER A 69 -3.84 -2.79 1.20
CA SER A 69 -4.16 -4.12 1.76
C SER A 69 -5.64 -4.25 2.13
N PHE A 70 -6.23 -3.20 2.73
CA PHE A 70 -7.65 -3.18 3.07
C PHE A 70 -8.56 -3.09 1.85
N ILE A 71 -8.19 -2.30 0.84
CA ILE A 71 -8.94 -2.19 -0.42
C ILE A 71 -8.99 -3.57 -1.11
N LYS A 72 -7.83 -4.21 -1.30
CA LYS A 72 -7.71 -5.56 -1.89
C LYS A 72 -8.52 -6.59 -1.10
N SER A 73 -8.44 -6.56 0.23
CA SER A 73 -9.21 -7.45 1.10
C SER A 73 -10.72 -7.25 0.97
N SER A 74 -11.18 -5.99 0.84
CA SER A 74 -12.59 -5.67 0.59
C SER A 74 -13.09 -6.27 -0.72
N CYS A 75 -12.30 -6.18 -1.80
CA CYS A 75 -12.61 -6.79 -3.09
C CYS A 75 -12.76 -8.30 -3.00
N VAL A 76 -11.82 -9.00 -2.35
CA VAL A 76 -11.90 -10.47 -2.19
C VAL A 76 -13.11 -10.89 -1.34
N LEU A 77 -13.41 -10.15 -0.27
CA LEU A 77 -14.60 -10.40 0.55
C LEU A 77 -15.89 -10.15 -0.24
N PHE A 78 -15.90 -9.16 -1.12
CA PHE A 78 -17.00 -8.92 -2.05
C PHE A 78 -17.19 -10.09 -3.02
N TYR A 79 -16.12 -10.57 -3.66
CA TYR A 79 -16.18 -11.77 -4.52
C TYR A 79 -16.69 -12.99 -3.76
N ARG A 80 -16.19 -13.21 -2.55
CA ARG A 80 -16.68 -14.30 -1.70
C ARG A 80 -18.17 -14.20 -1.42
N ARG A 81 -18.70 -13.00 -1.20
CA ARG A 81 -20.13 -12.78 -0.99
C ARG A 81 -20.96 -13.04 -2.25
N VAL A 82 -20.50 -12.55 -3.41
CA VAL A 82 -21.21 -12.69 -4.69
C VAL A 82 -21.29 -14.14 -5.13
N PHE A 83 -20.18 -14.86 -5.06
CA PHE A 83 -20.13 -16.25 -5.54
C PHE A 83 -20.64 -17.27 -4.51
N ARG A 84 -20.82 -16.89 -3.24
CA ARG A 84 -21.23 -17.80 -2.14
C ARG A 84 -22.45 -18.69 -2.45
N THR A 85 -23.38 -18.20 -3.26
CA THR A 85 -24.68 -18.83 -3.51
C THR A 85 -24.69 -19.87 -4.64
N GLY A 86 -23.54 -20.20 -5.27
CA GLY A 86 -23.53 -21.14 -6.39
C GLY A 86 -22.23 -21.87 -6.70
N VAL A 87 -21.16 -21.69 -5.91
CA VAL A 87 -19.85 -22.31 -6.20
C VAL A 87 -19.44 -23.43 -5.24
N SER A 88 -18.59 -24.33 -5.75
CA SER A 88 -18.01 -25.43 -4.99
C SER A 88 -17.19 -24.93 -3.79
N LYS A 89 -17.11 -25.77 -2.74
CA LYS A 89 -16.28 -25.51 -1.55
C LYS A 89 -14.81 -25.24 -1.88
N ALA A 90 -14.32 -25.67 -3.05
CA ALA A 90 -12.97 -25.41 -3.50
C ALA A 90 -12.73 -23.91 -3.82
N ILE A 91 -13.72 -23.24 -4.41
CA ILE A 91 -13.64 -21.82 -4.77
C ILE A 91 -13.72 -20.92 -3.53
N ASP A 92 -14.55 -21.29 -2.55
CA ASP A 92 -14.58 -20.57 -1.26
C ASP A 92 -13.22 -20.66 -0.53
N ARG A 93 -12.58 -21.83 -0.57
CA ARG A 93 -11.23 -22.03 0.00
C ARG A 93 -10.16 -21.23 -0.74
N SER A 94 -10.20 -21.15 -2.07
CA SER A 94 -9.21 -20.37 -2.81
C SER A 94 -9.39 -18.86 -2.62
N LEU A 95 -10.62 -18.36 -2.48
CA LEU A 95 -10.86 -16.97 -2.07
C LEU A 95 -10.35 -16.67 -0.66
N LEU A 96 -10.49 -17.61 0.28
CA LEU A 96 -9.94 -17.47 1.62
C LEU A 96 -8.40 -17.48 1.59
N ALA A 97 -7.79 -18.34 0.76
CA ALA A 97 -6.35 -18.36 0.56
C ALA A 97 -5.84 -17.05 -0.05
N LEU A 98 -6.54 -16.50 -1.05
CA LEU A 98 -6.21 -15.22 -1.66
C LEU A 98 -6.28 -14.07 -0.65
N LEU A 99 -7.30 -14.07 0.22
CA LEU A 99 -7.40 -13.11 1.33
C LEU A 99 -6.19 -13.21 2.28
N ALA A 100 -5.80 -14.44 2.66
CA ALA A 100 -4.64 -14.64 3.52
C ALA A 100 -3.33 -14.15 2.88
N ILE A 101 -3.16 -14.37 1.56
CA ILE A 101 -2.00 -13.88 0.81
C ILE A 101 -1.95 -12.36 0.82
N ILE A 102 -3.08 -11.66 0.62
CA ILE A 102 -3.15 -10.19 0.64
C ILE A 102 -2.79 -9.63 2.01
N VAL A 103 -3.31 -10.24 3.09
CA VAL A 103 -3.00 -9.81 4.45
C VAL A 103 -1.52 -10.02 4.75
N LEU A 104 -0.97 -11.19 4.38
CA LEU A 104 0.46 -11.48 4.56
C LEU A 104 1.33 -10.52 3.75
N TRP A 105 0.96 -10.22 2.51
CA TRP A 105 1.61 -9.23 1.67
C TRP A 105 1.66 -7.86 2.36
N GLY A 106 0.51 -7.38 2.86
CA GLY A 106 0.42 -6.10 3.56
C GLY A 106 1.30 -6.04 4.81
N VAL A 107 1.28 -7.08 5.64
CA VAL A 107 2.11 -7.18 6.85
C VAL A 107 3.60 -7.25 6.50
N ALA A 108 3.98 -8.03 5.49
CA ALA A 108 5.37 -8.18 5.07
C ALA A 108 5.96 -6.84 4.60
N PHE A 109 5.26 -6.12 3.73
CA PHE A 109 5.71 -4.80 3.29
C PHE A 109 5.68 -3.78 4.41
N PHE A 110 4.65 -3.78 5.27
CA PHE A 110 4.59 -2.87 6.41
C PHE A 110 5.80 -3.03 7.34
N ILE A 111 6.16 -4.27 7.68
CA ILE A 111 7.35 -4.55 8.49
C ILE A 111 8.62 -4.15 7.74
N THR A 112 8.74 -4.47 6.46
CA THR A 112 9.92 -4.12 5.64
C THR A 112 10.20 -2.63 5.64
N PHE A 113 9.16 -1.80 5.43
CA PHE A 113 9.28 -0.35 5.45
C PHE A 113 9.52 0.20 6.87
N LEU A 114 8.96 -0.44 7.90
CA LEU A 114 9.22 -0.07 9.29
C LEU A 114 10.66 -0.39 9.69
N SER A 115 11.23 -1.49 9.18
CA SER A 115 12.60 -1.93 9.47
C SER A 115 13.62 -1.55 8.39
N LEU A 116 13.32 -0.56 7.54
CA LEU A 116 14.18 -0.21 6.39
C LEU A 116 15.59 0.22 6.80
N CYS A 117 15.71 0.82 8.00
CA CYS A 117 16.96 1.22 8.64
C CYS A 117 17.35 0.29 9.82
N GLY A 118 16.77 -0.91 9.90
CA GLY A 118 16.98 -1.84 11.01
C GLY A 118 16.38 -1.33 12.33
N SER A 119 17.16 -1.34 13.41
CA SER A 119 16.74 -0.86 14.74
C SER A 119 16.68 0.67 14.88
N HIS A 120 17.19 1.40 13.88
CA HIS A 120 17.28 2.86 13.92
C HIS A 120 16.28 3.50 12.95
N VAL A 121 15.00 3.43 13.29
CA VAL A 121 13.93 4.11 12.54
C VAL A 121 14.17 5.61 12.41
N ASP A 122 14.81 6.23 13.41
CA ASP A 122 15.17 7.66 13.37
C ASP A 122 16.08 8.04 12.20
N TYR A 123 16.83 7.08 11.66
CA TYR A 123 17.70 7.32 10.51
C TYR A 123 16.92 7.61 9.23
N ALA A 124 15.68 7.12 9.11
CA ALA A 124 14.82 7.36 7.95
C ALA A 124 14.46 8.84 7.74
N TRP A 125 14.56 9.68 8.78
CA TRP A 125 14.25 11.12 8.70
C TRP A 125 15.32 12.04 9.28
N SER A 126 16.51 11.52 9.57
CA SER A 126 17.64 12.31 10.09
C SER A 126 18.47 12.92 8.95
N THR A 127 19.79 12.78 8.98
CA THR A 127 20.72 13.27 7.96
C THR A 127 20.79 12.36 6.75
N VAL A 128 21.14 12.91 5.58
CA VAL A 128 21.35 12.13 4.35
C VAL A 128 22.45 11.06 4.54
N ALA A 129 23.50 11.38 5.31
CA ALA A 129 24.56 10.43 5.66
C ALA A 129 24.07 9.21 6.49
N ASN A 130 22.98 9.35 7.23
CA ASN A 130 22.37 8.24 7.97
C ASN A 130 21.37 7.46 7.10
N GLU A 131 20.68 8.15 6.20
CA GLU A 131 19.80 7.53 5.21
C GLU A 131 20.57 6.63 4.24
N LEU A 132 21.79 7.02 3.85
CA LEU A 132 22.73 6.19 3.06
C LEU A 132 23.12 4.87 3.74
N LYS A 133 22.95 4.74 5.06
CA LYS A 133 23.18 3.50 5.81
C LYS A 133 21.95 2.59 5.83
N CYS A 134 20.79 3.09 5.42
CA CYS A 134 19.57 2.33 5.31
C CYS A 134 19.51 1.56 4.00
N ALA A 135 18.64 0.55 3.93
CA ALA A 135 18.33 -0.08 2.65
C ALA A 135 17.71 0.95 1.69
N SER A 136 17.96 0.78 0.40
CA SER A 136 17.50 1.72 -0.63
C SER A 136 15.98 1.82 -0.64
N THR A 137 15.47 2.99 -0.27
CA THR A 137 14.04 3.36 -0.29
C THR A 137 13.45 3.19 -1.69
N THR A 138 14.21 3.59 -2.72
CA THR A 138 13.78 3.50 -4.13
C THR A 138 13.59 2.05 -4.58
N MET A 139 14.46 1.14 -4.14
CA MET A 139 14.32 -0.28 -4.46
C MET A 139 13.12 -0.89 -3.75
N ALA A 140 12.87 -0.51 -2.49
CA ALA A 140 11.71 -0.96 -1.74
C ALA A 140 10.39 -0.46 -2.36
N ASP A 141 10.33 0.82 -2.77
CA ASP A 141 9.16 1.41 -3.44
C ASP A 141 8.89 0.75 -4.80
N GLN A 142 9.94 0.42 -5.56
CA GLN A 142 9.81 -0.32 -6.82
C GLN A 142 9.30 -1.75 -6.59
N ALA A 143 9.85 -2.45 -5.60
CA ALA A 143 9.40 -3.80 -5.24
C ALA A 143 7.93 -3.80 -4.78
N LEU A 144 7.54 -2.81 -3.98
CA LEU A 144 6.16 -2.60 -3.58
C LEU A 144 5.27 -2.41 -4.81
N SER A 145 5.61 -1.47 -5.69
CA SER A 145 4.82 -1.14 -6.89
C SER A 145 4.65 -2.33 -7.84
N ILE A 146 5.72 -3.08 -8.11
CA ILE A 146 5.66 -4.26 -8.99
C ILE A 146 4.79 -5.35 -8.37
N SER A 147 4.99 -5.65 -7.09
CA SER A 147 4.21 -6.68 -6.40
C SER A 147 2.73 -6.29 -6.23
N ASP A 148 2.45 -5.00 -6.10
CA ASP A 148 1.09 -4.45 -6.03
C ASP A 148 0.31 -4.74 -7.32
N VAL A 149 0.91 -4.44 -8.48
CA VAL A 149 0.33 -4.76 -9.80
C VAL A 149 0.09 -6.26 -9.96
N ILE A 150 1.05 -7.10 -9.55
CA ILE A 150 0.91 -8.56 -9.64
C ILE A 150 -0.27 -9.05 -8.78
N THR A 151 -0.37 -8.57 -7.54
CA THR A 151 -1.46 -8.96 -6.64
C THR A 151 -2.82 -8.47 -7.15
N ASP A 152 -2.89 -7.30 -7.77
CA ASP A 152 -4.12 -6.81 -8.40
C ASP A 152 -4.55 -7.66 -9.60
N LEU A 153 -3.60 -8.02 -10.47
CA LEU A 153 -3.89 -8.91 -11.59
C LEU A 153 -4.40 -10.27 -11.10
N MET A 154 -3.81 -10.84 -10.04
CA MET A 154 -4.31 -12.08 -9.44
C MET A 154 -5.76 -11.94 -8.95
N ILE A 155 -6.09 -10.84 -8.28
CA ILE A 155 -7.44 -10.56 -7.78
C ILE A 155 -8.44 -10.37 -8.91
N LEU A 156 -8.05 -9.66 -9.98
CA LEU A 156 -8.90 -9.39 -11.14
C LEU A 156 -9.14 -10.62 -12.02
N ILE A 157 -8.12 -11.47 -12.20
CA ILE A 157 -8.22 -12.67 -13.03
C ILE A 157 -9.04 -13.75 -12.33
N PHE A 158 -8.97 -13.87 -11.01
CA PHE A 158 -9.66 -14.90 -10.25
C PHE A 158 -11.17 -15.05 -10.57
N PRO A 159 -12.00 -13.98 -10.60
CA PRO A 159 -13.42 -14.08 -10.89
C PRO A 159 -13.77 -14.22 -12.38
N MET A 160 -12.88 -13.91 -13.33
CA MET A 160 -13.22 -13.93 -14.77
C MET A 160 -13.64 -15.32 -15.29
N PRO A 161 -12.94 -16.43 -14.98
CA PRO A 161 -13.35 -17.78 -15.39
C PRO A 161 -14.69 -18.21 -14.80
N LEU A 162 -15.09 -17.62 -13.67
CA LEU A 162 -16.34 -17.93 -12.98
C LEU A 162 -17.53 -17.28 -13.66
N VAL A 163 -17.37 -16.04 -14.14
CA VAL A 163 -18.43 -15.30 -14.85
C VAL A 163 -18.77 -15.98 -16.18
N THR A 164 -17.77 -16.45 -16.93
CA THR A 164 -18.01 -17.13 -18.22
C THR A 164 -18.79 -18.43 -18.05
N ILE A 165 -18.55 -19.19 -16.97
CA ILE A 165 -19.30 -20.40 -16.66
C ILE A 165 -20.78 -20.06 -16.39
N ILE A 166 -21.05 -18.99 -15.63
CA ILE A 166 -22.42 -18.58 -15.29
C ILE A 166 -23.21 -18.18 -16.54
N ASP A 167 -22.58 -17.47 -17.49
CA ASP A 167 -23.26 -17.04 -18.72
C ASP A 167 -23.57 -18.22 -19.65
N ILE A 168 -22.70 -19.23 -19.74
CA ILE A 168 -22.96 -20.45 -20.55
C ILE A 168 -24.18 -21.22 -20.02
N TYR A 169 -24.29 -21.41 -18.70
CA TYR A 169 -25.48 -22.07 -18.12
C TYR A 169 -26.77 -21.28 -18.34
N ARG A 170 -26.70 -19.94 -18.46
CA ARG A 170 -27.87 -19.11 -18.77
C ARG A 170 -28.34 -19.29 -20.21
N THR A 171 -27.42 -19.50 -21.16
CA THR A 171 -27.76 -19.67 -22.59
C THR A 171 -28.38 -21.02 -22.94
N GLU A 172 -28.14 -22.07 -22.16
CA GLU A 172 -28.76 -23.40 -22.40
C GLU A 172 -30.19 -23.55 -21.83
N SER A 173 -30.67 -22.58 -21.02
CA SER A 173 -32.04 -22.61 -20.45
C SER A 173 -33.09 -21.88 -21.29
N TYR A 174 -32.74 -21.41 -22.50
CA TYR A 174 -33.64 -20.80 -23.49
C TYR A 174 -33.70 -21.67 -24.75
#